data_AF-A0A7S0QAV5-F1
#
_entry.id   AF-A0A7S0QAV5-F1
#
_cell.length_a   1.000
_cell.length_b   1.000
_cell.length_c   1.000
_cell.angle_alpha   90.00
_cell.angle_beta   90.00
_cell.angle_gamma   90.00
#
_symmetry.space_group_name_H-M   'P 1'
#
loop_
_entity.id
_entity.type
_entity.pdbx_description
1 polymer ?
#
loop_
_entity_poly.entity_id
_entity_poly.type
_entity_poly.pdbx_seq_one_letter_code
_entity_poly.pdbx_strand_id
1 'polypeptide(L)'
;RKVFMPNAPRERAAPRPTREQSGEEMARLQRNEALRQSKARAELHCAAFLQPHQHVLNKFGAPSMGTGGSDVQPIDESIGQPREITIEMRDYQLHGLRWLDCMHANGTNAILADEMGLGKTLQTIAFLAHLKYSRGEGGPHLVIAPLSVLSSWMSELKRFCPSLRGVKLHSADSVERKRLVTALAVSPGDFDVVVTTFEMAKSPQI
;
A
#
# COMPACT_ATOMS: atom_id res chain seq x y z
N ARG A 1 -34.57 19.38 -82.71
CA ARG A 1 -34.13 18.01 -82.34
C ARG A 1 -32.71 18.09 -81.76
N LYS A 2 -32.55 18.09 -80.42
CA LYS A 2 -31.25 17.93 -79.76
C LYS A 2 -31.17 16.50 -79.24
N VAL A 3 -30.15 15.77 -79.69
CA VAL A 3 -29.90 14.35 -79.42
C VAL A 3 -29.43 14.20 -77.98
N PHE A 4 -30.10 13.34 -77.21
CA PHE A 4 -29.69 12.96 -75.86
C PHE A 4 -28.64 11.85 -75.98
N MET A 5 -27.39 12.15 -75.62
CA MET A 5 -26.31 11.15 -75.54
C MET A 5 -26.37 10.45 -74.18
N PRO A 6 -26.25 9.11 -74.11
CA PRO A 6 -26.25 8.40 -72.83
C PRO A 6 -24.94 8.68 -72.07
N ASN A 7 -25.07 8.99 -70.77
CA ASN A 7 -23.95 9.19 -69.86
C ASN A 7 -23.07 7.92 -69.78
N ALA A 8 -21.75 8.09 -69.95
CA ALA A 8 -20.77 7.04 -69.73
C ALA A 8 -20.79 6.54 -68.26
N PRO A 9 -20.42 5.27 -68.00
CA PRO A 9 -20.37 4.75 -66.63
C PRO A 9 -19.29 5.49 -65.82
N ARG A 10 -19.64 5.97 -64.64
CA ARG A 10 -18.67 6.51 -63.68
C ARG A 10 -17.73 5.38 -63.22
N GLU A 11 -16.44 5.51 -63.50
CA GLU A 11 -15.41 4.67 -62.90
C GLU A 11 -15.52 4.71 -61.37
N ARG A 12 -15.48 3.53 -60.75
CA ARG A 12 -15.45 3.42 -59.29
C ARG A 12 -14.12 3.99 -58.81
N ALA A 13 -14.18 5.00 -57.94
CA ALA A 13 -12.99 5.51 -57.26
C ALA A 13 -12.24 4.36 -56.59
N ALA A 14 -10.92 4.32 -56.79
CA ALA A 14 -10.05 3.31 -56.19
C ALA A 14 -10.24 3.28 -54.65
N PRO A 15 -10.19 2.09 -54.02
CA PRO A 15 -10.28 1.99 -52.57
C PRO A 15 -9.17 2.83 -51.93
N ARG A 16 -9.53 3.60 -50.88
CA ARG A 16 -8.53 4.33 -50.08
C ARG A 16 -7.43 3.35 -49.66
N PRO A 17 -6.14 3.71 -49.80
CA PRO A 17 -5.07 2.84 -49.32
C PRO A 17 -5.30 2.56 -47.83
N THR A 18 -5.30 1.29 -47.47
CA THR A 18 -5.36 0.82 -46.08
C THR A 18 -4.23 1.53 -45.35
N ARG A 19 -4.58 2.32 -44.32
CA ARG A 19 -3.59 3.05 -43.50
C ARG A 19 -2.53 2.07 -43.04
N GLU A 20 -1.34 2.11 -43.66
CA GLU A 20 -0.22 1.28 -43.25
C GLU A 20 0.03 1.57 -41.78
N GLN A 21 -0.06 0.53 -40.95
CA GLN A 21 0.26 0.64 -39.53
C GLN A 21 1.73 1.03 -39.46
N SER A 22 1.96 2.32 -39.25
CA SER A 22 3.30 2.90 -39.11
C SER A 22 4.11 2.10 -38.09
N GLY A 23 5.43 2.01 -38.26
CA GLY A 23 6.31 1.42 -37.25
C GLY A 23 6.09 1.99 -35.85
N GLU A 24 5.62 3.24 -35.74
CA GLU A 24 5.21 3.86 -34.48
C GLU A 24 3.95 3.24 -33.86
N GLU A 25 2.99 2.80 -34.69
CA GLU A 25 1.75 2.16 -34.24
C GLU A 25 2.02 0.74 -33.71
N MET A 26 2.87 -0.02 -34.41
CA MET A 26 3.34 -1.32 -33.92
C MET A 26 4.13 -1.18 -32.61
N ALA A 27 5.02 -0.19 -32.48
CA ALA A 27 5.76 0.06 -31.24
C ALA A 27 4.82 0.46 -30.07
N ARG A 28 3.77 1.24 -30.34
CA ARG A 28 2.74 1.59 -29.33
C ARG A 28 1.95 0.36 -28.89
N LEU A 29 1.55 -0.50 -29.82
CA LEU A 29 0.82 -1.73 -29.52
C LEU A 29 1.66 -2.69 -28.67
N GLN A 30 2.93 -2.90 -29.04
CA GLN A 30 3.87 -3.71 -28.26
C GLN A 30 4.08 -3.16 -26.84
N ARG A 31 4.23 -1.84 -26.70
CA ARG A 31 4.33 -1.19 -25.37
C ARG A 31 3.07 -1.40 -24.54
N ASN A 32 1.88 -1.23 -25.13
CA ASN A 32 0.61 -1.42 -24.43
C ASN A 32 0.40 -2.88 -24.02
N GLU A 33 0.82 -3.83 -24.85
CA GLU A 33 0.78 -5.25 -24.55
C GLU A 33 1.73 -5.61 -23.40
N ALA A 34 2.96 -5.12 -23.42
CA ALA A 34 3.92 -5.28 -22.33
C ALA A 34 3.37 -4.71 -20.99
N LEU A 35 2.71 -3.56 -21.04
CA LEU A 35 2.05 -2.97 -19.87
C LEU A 35 0.90 -3.85 -19.35
N ARG A 36 0.09 -4.43 -20.23
CA ARG A 36 -1.00 -5.35 -19.85
C ARG A 36 -0.46 -6.62 -19.20
N GLN A 37 0.60 -7.21 -19.77
CA GLN A 37 1.25 -8.40 -19.20
C GLN A 37 1.86 -8.10 -17.82
N SER A 38 2.52 -6.94 -17.68
CA SER A 38 3.06 -6.48 -16.39
C SER A 38 1.96 -6.28 -15.34
N LYS A 39 0.84 -5.62 -15.71
CA LYS A 39 -0.31 -5.43 -14.84
C LYS A 39 -0.92 -6.76 -14.38
N ALA A 40 -1.16 -7.68 -15.32
CA ALA A 40 -1.72 -8.99 -15.01
C ALA A 40 -0.81 -9.80 -14.05
N ARG A 41 0.51 -9.75 -14.25
CA ARG A 41 1.48 -10.37 -13.33
C ARG A 41 1.42 -9.75 -11.93
N ALA A 42 1.34 -8.42 -11.84
CA ALA A 42 1.23 -7.71 -10.58
C ALA A 42 -0.10 -8.02 -9.85
N GLU A 43 -1.21 -8.11 -10.59
CA GLU A 43 -2.52 -8.48 -10.05
C GLU A 43 -2.52 -9.91 -9.50
N LEU A 44 -1.95 -10.88 -10.23
CA LEU A 44 -1.80 -12.26 -9.75
C LEU A 44 -0.95 -12.34 -8.48
N HIS A 45 0.18 -11.60 -8.44
CA HIS A 45 1.03 -11.54 -7.26
C HIS A 45 0.31 -10.91 -6.06
N CYS A 46 -0.42 -9.81 -6.29
CA CYS A 46 -1.23 -9.15 -5.27
C CYS A 46 -2.32 -10.09 -4.73
N ALA A 47 -3.06 -10.77 -5.61
CA ALA A 47 -4.08 -11.73 -5.21
C ALA A 47 -3.50 -12.88 -4.38
N ALA A 48 -2.35 -13.43 -4.78
CA ALA A 48 -1.65 -14.46 -4.03
C ALA A 48 -1.19 -13.98 -2.65
N PHE A 49 -0.72 -12.74 -2.54
CA PHE A 49 -0.34 -12.14 -1.25
C PHE A 49 -1.56 -11.85 -0.36
N LEU A 50 -2.67 -11.36 -0.92
CA LEU A 50 -3.86 -10.99 -0.14
C LEU A 50 -4.66 -12.21 0.33
N GLN A 51 -4.62 -13.34 -0.38
CA GLN A 51 -5.41 -14.53 -0.07
C GLN A 51 -5.19 -15.04 1.38
N PRO A 52 -3.96 -15.21 1.89
CA PRO A 52 -3.74 -15.54 3.30
C PRO A 52 -4.24 -14.48 4.29
N HIS A 53 -4.22 -13.20 3.90
CA HIS A 53 -4.61 -12.06 4.73
C HIS A 53 -6.09 -11.69 4.62
N GLN A 54 -6.88 -12.46 3.87
CA GLN A 54 -8.29 -12.17 3.62
C GLN A 54 -9.10 -12.10 4.93
N HIS A 55 -8.74 -12.89 5.95
CA HIS A 55 -9.42 -12.85 7.25
C HIS A 55 -9.27 -11.50 7.96
N VAL A 56 -8.13 -10.83 7.81
CA VAL A 56 -7.88 -9.48 8.35
C VAL A 56 -8.60 -8.46 7.47
N LEU A 57 -8.46 -8.58 6.15
CA LEU A 57 -8.96 -7.60 5.18
C LEU A 57 -10.48 -7.55 5.08
N ASN A 58 -11.18 -8.67 5.28
CA ASN A 58 -12.64 -8.73 5.29
C ASN A 58 -13.24 -7.75 6.31
N LYS A 59 -12.51 -7.48 7.39
CA LYS A 59 -12.87 -6.51 8.42
C LYS A 59 -12.92 -5.06 7.90
N PHE A 60 -12.06 -4.73 6.94
CA PHE A 60 -11.89 -3.38 6.40
C PHE A 60 -12.57 -3.17 5.03
N GLY A 61 -13.01 -4.25 4.37
CA GLY A 61 -13.51 -4.24 3.00
C GLY A 61 -15.03 -4.16 2.84
N ALA A 62 -15.81 -4.43 3.89
CA ALA A 62 -17.26 -4.29 3.81
C ALA A 62 -17.66 -2.83 4.05
N PRO A 63 -18.38 -2.16 3.12
CA PRO A 63 -19.02 -0.91 3.46
C PRO A 63 -20.06 -1.22 4.54
N SER A 64 -19.76 -0.88 5.79
CA SER A 64 -20.77 -0.79 6.84
C SER A 64 -21.64 0.45 6.59
N MET A 65 -22.28 0.52 5.42
CA MET A 65 -23.32 1.47 5.10
C MET A 65 -24.67 0.81 5.37
N GLY A 66 -25.17 0.98 6.60
CA GLY A 66 -26.45 0.46 7.10
C GLY A 66 -26.32 -1.01 7.54
N THR A 67 -26.40 -1.34 8.83
CA THR A 67 -27.64 -1.32 9.61
C THR A 67 -27.35 -1.22 11.12
N GLY A 68 -28.02 -0.30 11.84
CA GLY A 68 -28.29 -0.41 13.29
C GLY A 68 -27.09 -0.25 14.24
N GLY A 69 -27.14 0.77 15.11
CA GLY A 69 -26.11 1.01 16.12
C GLY A 69 -26.10 0.01 17.27
N SER A 70 -25.65 -1.23 17.06
CA SER A 70 -25.55 -2.22 18.15
C SER A 70 -24.16 -2.80 18.44
N ASP A 71 -23.18 -2.81 17.53
CA ASP A 71 -21.93 -3.55 17.78
C ASP A 71 -20.64 -2.77 17.45
N VAL A 72 -20.61 -1.47 17.76
CA VAL A 72 -19.32 -0.76 17.89
C VAL A 72 -18.67 -1.26 19.17
N GLN A 73 -17.52 -1.94 19.04
CA GLN A 73 -16.76 -2.34 20.22
C GLN A 73 -16.31 -1.08 20.96
N PRO A 74 -16.66 -0.93 22.26
CA PRO A 74 -16.24 0.22 23.04
C PRO A 74 -14.72 0.21 23.22
N ILE A 75 -14.17 1.34 23.63
CA ILE A 75 -12.75 1.44 23.98
C ILE A 75 -12.48 0.54 25.19
N ASP A 76 -11.53 -0.39 25.06
CA ASP A 76 -11.09 -1.23 26.16
C ASP A 76 -10.06 -0.49 27.03
N GLU A 77 -10.52 -0.01 28.17
CA GLU A 77 -9.68 0.70 29.15
C GLU A 77 -8.66 -0.22 29.86
N SER A 78 -8.80 -1.55 29.75
CA SER A 78 -7.85 -2.50 30.32
C SER A 78 -6.56 -2.62 29.50
N ILE A 79 -6.56 -2.15 28.25
CA ILE A 79 -5.37 -2.12 27.41
C ILE A 79 -4.36 -1.15 28.02
N GLY A 80 -3.26 -1.71 28.53
CA GLY A 80 -2.13 -0.98 29.04
C GLY A 80 -1.02 -0.82 28.01
N GLN A 81 0.11 -0.25 28.46
CA GLN A 81 1.33 -0.20 27.66
C GLN A 81 1.81 -1.62 27.30
N PRO A 82 2.17 -1.89 26.03
CA PRO A 82 2.82 -3.15 25.65
C PRO A 82 4.16 -3.31 26.36
N ARG A 83 4.47 -4.52 26.82
CA ARG A 83 5.67 -4.80 27.64
C ARG A 83 6.98 -4.55 26.90
N GLU A 84 6.93 -4.62 25.57
CA GLU A 84 8.06 -4.45 24.68
C GLU A 84 8.43 -2.97 24.49
N ILE A 85 7.54 -2.05 24.88
CA ILE A 85 7.81 -0.63 24.86
C ILE A 85 8.71 -0.27 26.05
N THR A 86 9.92 0.19 25.74
CA THR A 86 11.00 0.45 26.70
C THR A 86 10.83 1.74 27.50
N ILE A 87 10.01 2.66 27.00
CA ILE A 87 9.77 3.96 27.62
C ILE A 87 8.37 4.03 28.21
N GLU A 88 8.18 4.83 29.26
CA GLU A 88 6.87 5.04 29.86
C GLU A 88 6.02 5.97 28.97
N MET A 89 4.85 5.48 28.55
CA MET A 89 3.86 6.23 27.81
C MET A 89 3.03 7.11 28.76
N ARG A 90 2.72 8.33 28.33
CA ARG A 90 1.82 9.22 29.08
C ARG A 90 0.36 8.79 28.90
N ASP A 91 -0.50 9.15 29.83
CA ASP A 91 -1.92 8.76 29.83
C ASP A 91 -2.65 9.10 28.52
N TYR A 92 -2.40 10.28 27.95
CA TYR A 92 -3.00 10.66 26.67
C TYR A 92 -2.48 9.80 25.50
N GLN A 93 -1.25 9.28 25.58
CA GLN A 93 -0.69 8.38 24.57
C GLN A 93 -1.28 6.97 24.71
N LEU A 94 -1.54 6.53 25.94
CA LEU A 94 -2.27 5.28 26.21
C LEU A 94 -3.72 5.38 25.71
N HIS A 95 -4.37 6.53 25.91
CA HIS A 95 -5.69 6.77 25.34
C HIS A 95 -5.66 6.71 23.81
N GLY A 96 -4.66 7.32 23.17
CA GLY A 96 -4.45 7.22 21.71
C GLY A 96 -4.25 5.76 21.24
N LEU A 97 -3.47 4.97 21.98
CA LEU A 97 -3.28 3.53 21.70
C LEU A 97 -4.62 2.76 21.79
N ARG A 98 -5.38 2.95 22.86
CA ARG A 98 -6.69 2.32 23.07
C ARG A 98 -7.67 2.70 21.96
N TRP A 99 -7.66 3.96 21.55
CA TRP A 99 -8.47 4.45 20.45
C TRP A 99 -8.08 3.79 19.11
N LEU A 100 -6.78 3.70 18.80
CA LEU A 100 -6.30 3.00 17.60
C LEU A 100 -6.71 1.52 17.59
N ASP A 101 -6.61 0.84 18.73
CA ASP A 101 -7.04 -0.54 18.87
C ASP A 101 -8.57 -0.69 18.71
N CYS A 102 -9.37 0.22 19.26
CA CYS A 102 -10.82 0.25 19.04
C CYS A 102 -11.18 0.43 17.56
N MET A 103 -10.53 1.37 16.86
CA MET A 103 -10.74 1.58 15.43
C MET A 103 -10.35 0.33 14.62
N HIS A 104 -9.22 -0.27 14.96
CA HIS A 104 -8.77 -1.52 14.37
C HIS A 104 -9.76 -2.66 14.65
N ALA A 105 -10.24 -2.81 15.88
CA ALA A 105 -11.24 -3.78 16.33
C ALA A 105 -12.56 -3.68 15.55
N ASN A 106 -12.94 -2.46 15.16
CA ASN A 106 -14.14 -2.15 14.38
C ASN A 106 -13.90 -2.15 12.86
N GLY A 107 -12.69 -2.47 12.37
CA GLY A 107 -12.41 -2.50 10.93
C GLY A 107 -12.43 -1.14 10.26
N THR A 108 -12.27 -0.07 11.03
CA THR A 108 -12.34 1.31 10.53
C THR A 108 -10.95 1.91 10.46
N ASN A 109 -10.67 2.63 9.38
CA ASN A 109 -9.41 3.37 9.23
C ASN A 109 -9.34 4.51 10.25
N ALA A 110 -8.16 4.70 10.85
CA ALA A 110 -7.93 5.73 11.85
C ALA A 110 -7.07 6.88 11.30
N ILE A 111 -7.39 8.11 11.71
CA ILE A 111 -6.56 9.31 11.45
C ILE A 111 -6.12 9.87 12.80
N LEU A 112 -4.85 9.67 13.15
CA LEU A 112 -4.26 10.24 14.35
C LEU A 112 -3.76 11.67 14.07
N ALA A 113 -4.53 12.66 14.51
CA ALA A 113 -4.31 14.07 14.21
C ALA A 113 -3.91 14.93 15.42
N ASP A 114 -3.26 14.33 16.42
CA ASP A 114 -2.75 15.06 17.59
C ASP A 114 -1.81 16.20 17.18
N GLU A 115 -1.71 17.22 18.03
CA GLU A 115 -0.77 18.33 17.85
C GLU A 115 0.69 17.82 17.72
N MET A 116 1.54 18.61 17.07
CA MET A 116 2.95 18.27 16.86
C MET A 116 3.68 18.18 18.22
N GLY A 117 4.52 17.17 18.38
CA GLY A 117 5.28 16.97 19.63
C GLY A 117 4.60 16.07 20.67
N LEU A 118 3.32 15.69 20.51
CA LEU A 118 2.66 14.75 21.44
C LEU A 118 3.11 13.28 21.30
N GLY A 119 4.03 12.97 20.38
CA GLY A 119 4.60 11.63 20.25
C GLY A 119 3.71 10.66 19.48
N LYS A 120 3.08 11.11 18.39
CA LYS A 120 2.32 10.25 17.46
C LYS A 120 3.12 9.03 16.98
N THR A 121 4.43 9.19 16.75
CA THR A 121 5.31 8.09 16.36
C THR A 121 5.39 7.02 17.44
N LEU A 122 5.53 7.42 18.71
CA LEU A 122 5.50 6.49 19.84
C LEU A 122 4.17 5.76 19.94
N GLN A 123 3.05 6.48 19.85
CA GLN A 123 1.71 5.87 19.87
C GLN A 123 1.56 4.84 18.73
N THR A 124 2.05 5.18 17.53
CA THR A 124 2.01 4.28 16.37
C THR A 124 2.87 3.04 16.60
N ILE A 125 4.10 3.19 17.09
CA ILE A 125 5.01 2.06 17.38
C ILE A 125 4.42 1.16 18.49
N ALA A 126 3.84 1.75 19.53
CA ALA A 126 3.14 1.02 20.58
C ALA A 126 1.95 0.23 20.02
N PHE A 127 1.20 0.81 19.09
CA PHE A 127 0.11 0.13 18.41
C PHE A 127 0.61 -1.06 17.57
N LEU A 128 1.69 -0.91 16.80
CA LEU A 128 2.30 -2.04 16.06
C LEU A 128 2.79 -3.15 17.00
N ALA A 129 3.40 -2.79 18.13
CA ALA A 129 3.80 -3.76 19.14
C ALA A 129 2.58 -4.48 19.74
N HIS A 130 1.51 -3.76 20.05
CA HIS A 130 0.25 -4.33 20.55
C HIS A 130 -0.36 -5.33 19.57
N LEU A 131 -0.40 -4.99 18.27
CA LEU A 131 -0.88 -5.91 17.23
C LEU A 131 -0.06 -7.21 17.23
N LYS A 132 1.28 -7.10 17.24
CA LYS A 132 2.16 -8.27 17.21
C LYS A 132 2.06 -9.15 18.46
N TYR A 133 2.19 -8.56 19.65
CA TYR A 133 2.38 -9.31 20.90
C TYR A 133 1.08 -9.60 21.66
N SER A 134 0.07 -8.74 21.54
CA SER A 134 -1.20 -8.91 22.25
C SER A 134 -2.28 -9.52 21.37
N ARG A 135 -2.40 -9.05 20.11
CA ARG A 135 -3.42 -9.55 19.16
C ARG A 135 -2.94 -10.75 18.34
N GLY A 136 -1.63 -11.01 18.29
CA GLY A 136 -1.04 -12.06 17.46
C GLY A 136 -1.02 -11.72 15.96
N GLU A 137 -1.26 -10.46 15.61
CA GLU A 137 -1.34 -9.92 14.25
C GLU A 137 -0.03 -9.22 13.87
N GLY A 138 1.09 -9.93 14.01
CA GLY A 138 2.44 -9.39 13.77
C GLY A 138 2.87 -9.29 12.30
N GLY A 139 1.91 -9.23 11.37
CA GLY A 139 2.18 -9.26 9.93
C GLY A 139 3.15 -8.16 9.47
N PRO A 140 3.61 -8.20 8.21
CA PRO A 140 4.52 -7.17 7.73
C PRO A 140 3.78 -5.81 7.66
N HIS A 141 4.16 -4.88 8.53
CA HIS A 141 3.61 -3.52 8.54
C HIS A 141 4.43 -2.61 7.64
N LEU A 142 3.77 -1.69 6.93
CA LEU A 142 4.42 -0.71 6.06
C LEU A 142 4.21 0.71 6.58
N VAL A 143 5.30 1.42 6.85
CA VAL A 143 5.31 2.84 7.20
C VAL A 143 5.87 3.63 6.02
N ILE A 144 5.09 4.56 5.50
CA ILE A 144 5.53 5.49 4.46
C ILE A 144 5.69 6.86 5.09
N ALA A 145 6.91 7.41 5.01
CA ALA A 145 7.22 8.71 5.58
C ALA A 145 8.09 9.56 4.64
N PRO A 146 8.15 10.90 4.82
CA PRO A 146 9.12 11.73 4.13
C PRO A 146 10.56 11.26 4.38
N LEU A 147 11.46 11.47 3.40
CA LEU A 147 12.85 11.04 3.49
C LEU A 147 13.57 11.61 4.72
N SER A 148 13.28 12.87 5.07
CA SER A 148 13.90 13.58 6.19
C SER A 148 13.65 12.94 7.55
N VAL A 149 12.52 12.24 7.73
CA VAL A 149 12.15 11.63 9.02
C VAL A 149 12.40 10.12 9.05
N LEU A 150 12.85 9.52 7.95
CA LEU A 150 13.02 8.08 7.84
C LEU A 150 14.07 7.55 8.82
N SER A 151 15.20 8.25 8.95
CA SER A 151 16.24 7.89 9.92
C SER A 151 15.74 8.05 11.36
N SER A 152 14.91 9.06 11.63
CA SER A 152 14.27 9.24 12.95
C SER A 152 13.35 8.07 13.28
N TRP A 153 12.49 7.64 12.35
CA TRP A 153 11.64 6.45 12.51
C TRP A 153 12.45 5.20 12.86
N MET A 154 13.56 4.95 12.17
CA MET A 154 14.41 3.79 12.46
C MET A 154 15.07 3.87 13.84
N SER A 155 15.50 5.06 14.25
CA SER A 155 16.05 5.29 15.59
C SER A 155 14.99 5.15 16.68
N GLU A 156 13.78 5.65 16.44
CA GLU A 156 12.65 5.55 17.36
C GLU A 156 12.15 4.11 17.50
N LEU A 157 12.08 3.33 16.41
CA LEU A 157 11.80 1.89 16.46
C LEU A 157 12.81 1.16 17.35
N LYS A 158 14.12 1.37 17.11
CA LYS A 158 15.18 0.76 17.92
C LYS A 158 15.17 1.22 19.37
N ARG A 159 14.81 2.48 19.63
CA ARG A 159 14.77 3.05 20.97
C ARG A 159 13.56 2.56 21.74
N PHE A 160 12.37 2.67 21.17
CA PHE A 160 11.09 2.42 21.85
C PHE A 160 10.70 0.95 21.86
N CYS A 161 11.01 0.19 20.81
CA CYS A 161 10.65 -1.24 20.72
C CYS A 161 11.73 -2.04 19.96
N PRO A 162 12.88 -2.35 20.60
CA PRO A 162 13.97 -3.08 19.94
C PRO A 162 13.59 -4.49 19.45
N SER A 163 12.54 -5.09 20.03
CA SER A 163 12.03 -6.40 19.65
C SER A 163 11.23 -6.39 18.34
N LEU A 164 10.82 -5.19 17.88
CA LEU A 164 10.17 -4.99 16.60
C LEU A 164 11.23 -4.81 15.50
N ARG A 165 11.33 -5.79 14.60
CA ARG A 165 12.34 -5.86 13.55
C ARG A 165 11.99 -4.90 12.43
N GLY A 166 12.49 -3.67 12.54
CA GLY A 166 12.35 -2.62 11.53
C GLY A 166 13.40 -2.74 10.41
N VAL A 167 12.96 -2.62 9.16
CA VAL A 167 13.83 -2.55 7.97
C VAL A 167 13.63 -1.22 7.23
N LYS A 168 14.73 -0.57 6.89
CA LYS A 168 14.74 0.64 6.06
C LYS A 168 14.77 0.23 4.58
N LEU A 169 13.70 0.53 3.85
CA LEU A 169 13.64 0.35 2.40
C LEU A 169 13.88 1.68 1.69
N HIS A 170 15.15 2.08 1.60
CA HIS A 170 15.55 3.29 0.87
C HIS A 170 17.03 3.21 0.47
N SER A 171 17.33 3.34 -0.83
CA SER A 171 18.69 3.46 -1.34
C SER A 171 18.73 4.27 -2.63
N ALA A 172 19.75 5.11 -2.78
CA ALA A 172 20.02 5.83 -4.03
C ALA A 172 20.46 4.88 -5.16
N ASP A 173 21.10 3.76 -4.81
CA ASP A 173 21.56 2.75 -5.76
C ASP A 173 20.44 1.78 -6.16
N SER A 174 20.19 1.69 -7.46
CA SER A 174 19.21 0.78 -8.07
C SER A 174 19.48 -0.69 -7.81
N VAL A 175 20.75 -1.11 -7.70
CA VAL A 175 21.11 -2.51 -7.45
C VAL A 175 20.78 -2.87 -6.02
N GLU A 176 21.21 -2.04 -5.07
CA GLU A 176 20.90 -2.26 -3.65
C GLU A 176 19.39 -2.22 -3.38
N ARG A 177 18.64 -1.35 -4.06
CA ARG A 177 17.17 -1.35 -3.97
C ARG A 177 16.57 -2.70 -4.36
N LYS A 178 16.96 -3.26 -5.51
CA LYS A 178 16.48 -4.58 -5.96
C LYS A 178 16.86 -5.68 -4.98
N ARG A 179 18.07 -5.61 -4.41
CA ARG A 179 18.52 -6.54 -3.37
C ARG A 179 17.62 -6.49 -2.13
N LEU A 180 17.32 -5.29 -1.62
CA LEU A 180 16.45 -5.09 -0.47
C LEU A 180 15.03 -5.61 -0.72
N VAL A 181 14.45 -5.29 -1.88
CA VAL A 181 13.11 -5.77 -2.25
C VAL A 181 13.08 -7.29 -2.36
N THR A 182 14.08 -7.88 -2.99
CA THR A 182 14.20 -9.34 -3.13
C THR A 182 14.32 -9.99 -1.75
N ALA A 183 15.15 -9.44 -0.86
CA ALA A 183 15.30 -9.96 0.50
C ALA A 183 13.97 -9.90 1.29
N LEU A 184 13.21 -8.80 1.17
CA LEU A 184 11.90 -8.66 1.80
C LEU A 184 10.86 -9.64 1.21
N ALA A 185 10.94 -9.94 -0.10
CA ALA A 185 10.02 -10.86 -0.76
C ALA A 185 10.31 -12.34 -0.43
N VAL A 186 11.57 -12.70 -0.22
CA VAL A 186 11.98 -14.09 0.07
C VAL A 186 11.65 -14.48 1.51
N SER A 187 11.81 -13.56 2.45
CA SER A 187 11.62 -13.85 3.89
C SER A 187 10.66 -12.87 4.57
N PRO A 188 9.35 -12.93 4.27
CA PRO A 188 8.35 -12.04 4.88
C PRO A 188 8.21 -12.18 6.40
N GLY A 189 8.73 -13.25 7.00
CA GLY A 189 8.75 -13.46 8.45
C GLY A 189 9.99 -12.93 9.17
N ASP A 190 10.96 -12.38 8.45
CA ASP A 190 12.23 -11.89 9.03
C ASP A 190 12.16 -10.44 9.53
N PHE A 191 11.10 -9.73 9.16
CA PHE A 191 10.86 -8.34 9.54
C PHE A 191 9.41 -8.16 9.98
N ASP A 192 9.20 -7.15 10.83
CA ASP A 192 7.86 -6.80 11.33
C ASP A 192 7.41 -5.46 10.75
N VAL A 193 8.33 -4.52 10.52
CA VAL A 193 8.01 -3.17 10.01
C VAL A 193 8.96 -2.78 8.89
N VAL A 194 8.43 -2.37 7.75
CA VAL A 194 9.19 -1.76 6.66
C VAL A 194 8.94 -0.27 6.65
N VAL A 195 10.00 0.53 6.73
CA VAL A 195 9.92 1.99 6.64
C VAL A 195 10.47 2.43 5.28
N THR A 196 9.64 3.10 4.49
CA THR A 196 9.97 3.55 3.14
C THR A 196 9.54 5.00 2.89
N THR A 197 9.87 5.51 1.69
CA THR A 197 9.50 6.86 1.24
C THR A 197 8.44 6.83 0.17
N PHE A 198 7.73 7.94 -0.02
CA PHE A 198 6.76 8.08 -1.11
C PHE A 198 7.37 7.85 -2.49
N GLU A 199 8.58 8.34 -2.72
CA GLU A 199 9.29 8.15 -3.99
C GLU A 199 9.57 6.66 -4.23
N MET A 200 10.00 5.95 -3.18
CA MET A 200 10.23 4.52 -3.29
C MET A 200 8.95 3.75 -3.52
N ALA A 201 7.87 4.04 -2.78
CA ALA A 201 6.59 3.36 -2.95
C ALA A 201 5.97 3.57 -4.35
N LYS A 202 6.25 4.71 -5.00
CA LYS A 202 5.78 5.01 -6.36
C LYS A 202 6.68 4.45 -7.46
N SER A 203 7.92 4.10 -7.15
CA SER A 203 8.92 3.73 -8.15
C SER A 203 8.55 2.38 -8.80
N PRO A 204 8.33 2.32 -10.12
CA PRO A 204 7.97 1.09 -10.84
C PRO A 204 9.13 0.08 -10.99
N GLN A 205 10.26 0.35 -10.33
CA GLN A 205 11.51 -0.44 -10.36
C GLN A 205 11.69 -1.29 -9.08
N ILE A 206 10.63 -1.43 -8.27
CA ILE A 206 10.50 -2.39 -7.17
C ILE A 206 9.94 -3.69 -7.74
#